data_AF-A0AAD3M5E9-F1
#
_entry.id   AF-A0AAD3M5E9-F1
#
_cell.length_a   1.000
_cell.length_b   1.000
_cell.length_c   1.000
_cell.angle_alpha   90.00
_cell.angle_beta   90.00
_cell.angle_gamma   90.00
#
_symmetry.space_group_name_H-M   'P 1'
#
loop_
_entity.id
_entity.type
_entity.pdbx_description
1 polymer ?
#
loop_
_entity_poly.entity_id
_entity_poly.type
_entity_poly.pdbx_seq_one_letter_code
_entity_poly.pdbx_strand_id
1 'polypeptide(L)'
;MYVHRAVEQTSVHEVLKMFGEKFKVPLEVCRIIHSPVRTPTQVPLEKLHIDTRLWDFKDRLLPRVTKVLRSIGLLSSEGQS
;
A
#
# COMPACT_ATOMS: atom_id res chain seq x y z
N MET A 1 -10.69 -21.58 4.80
CA MET A 1 -9.69 -21.11 5.78
C MET A 1 -8.50 -20.57 4.98
N TYR A 2 -8.34 -19.24 4.89
CA TYR A 2 -7.23 -18.64 4.12
C TYR A 2 -6.01 -18.52 5.04
N VAL A 3 -5.00 -19.35 4.80
CA VAL A 3 -3.71 -19.25 5.49
C VAL A 3 -2.95 -18.08 4.87
N HIS A 4 -2.60 -17.09 5.69
CA HIS A 4 -1.72 -15.99 5.30
C HIS A 4 -0.35 -16.61 4.96
N ARG A 5 -0.03 -16.76 3.67
CA ARG A 5 1.33 -17.17 3.26
C ARG A 5 2.29 -16.07 3.71
N ALA A 6 3.25 -16.41 4.55
CA ALA A 6 4.37 -15.53 4.85
C ALA A 6 5.10 -15.24 3.52
N VAL A 7 5.02 -14.00 3.05
CA VAL A 7 5.70 -13.56 1.83
C VAL A 7 7.09 -13.08 2.26
N GLU A 8 8.12 -13.88 2.00
CA GLU A 8 9.51 -13.54 2.37
C GLU A 8 10.10 -12.43 1.49
N GLN A 9 9.65 -12.32 0.22
CA GLN A 9 10.20 -11.32 -0.69
C GLN A 9 9.19 -10.93 -1.77
N THR A 10 8.87 -9.64 -1.85
CA THR A 10 8.26 -9.02 -3.03
C THR A 10 9.39 -8.46 -3.90
N SER A 11 9.43 -8.80 -5.19
CA SER A 11 10.51 -8.40 -6.09
C SER A 11 10.74 -6.89 -6.07
N VAL A 12 11.87 -6.45 -5.50
CA VAL A 12 12.38 -5.09 -5.70
C VAL A 12 13.11 -5.11 -7.04
N HIS A 13 12.69 -4.29 -7.99
CA HIS A 13 13.24 -4.32 -9.35
C HIS A 13 14.70 -3.85 -9.41
N GLU A 14 15.18 -3.24 -8.32
CA GLU A 14 16.58 -2.91 -8.12
C GLU A 14 16.93 -3.04 -6.63
N VAL A 15 17.84 -3.95 -6.28
CA VAL A 15 18.26 -4.09 -4.89
C VAL A 15 19.41 -3.14 -4.62
N LEU A 16 19.08 -1.96 -4.06
CA LEU A 16 20.06 -0.92 -3.74
C LEU A 16 21.12 -1.37 -2.73
N LYS A 17 20.76 -2.30 -1.83
CA LYS A 17 21.67 -2.88 -0.82
C LYS A 17 21.11 -4.21 -0.31
N MET A 18 21.96 -5.24 -0.24
CA MET A 18 21.64 -6.55 0.34
C MET A 18 22.30 -6.67 1.72
N PHE A 19 21.58 -7.22 2.69
CA PHE A 19 22.14 -7.66 3.96
C PHE A 19 21.76 -9.13 4.18
N GLY A 20 22.73 -9.98 4.53
CA GLY A 20 22.53 -11.42 4.74
C GLY A 20 22.92 -12.32 3.55
N GLU A 21 22.73 -13.63 3.73
CA GLU A 21 23.04 -14.65 2.71
C GLU A 21 21.98 -14.69 1.61
N LYS A 22 22.42 -14.96 0.37
CA LYS A 22 21.56 -15.08 -0.79
C LYS A 22 21.22 -16.54 -1.04
N PHE A 23 19.93 -16.87 -1.03
CA PHE A 23 19.44 -18.19 -1.40
C PHE A 23 18.84 -18.19 -2.81
N LYS A 24 19.18 -19.20 -3.61
CA LYS A 24 18.54 -19.43 -4.91
C LYS A 24 17.35 -20.36 -4.68
N VAL A 25 16.14 -19.84 -4.86
CA VAL A 25 14.92 -20.63 -4.73
C VAL A 25 14.61 -21.34 -6.06
N PRO A 26 14.45 -22.67 -6.09
CA PRO A 26 14.05 -23.40 -7.29
C PRO A 26 12.69 -22.95 -7.84
N LEU A 27 12.49 -23.06 -9.16
CA LEU A 27 11.28 -22.56 -9.81
C LEU A 27 10.04 -23.34 -9.39
N GLU A 28 10.20 -24.62 -9.07
CA GLU A 28 9.15 -25.57 -8.67
C GLU A 28 8.49 -25.19 -7.35
N VAL A 29 9.19 -24.42 -6.50
CA VAL A 29 8.70 -23.96 -5.19
C VAL A 29 8.47 -22.45 -5.14
N CYS A 30 8.93 -21.69 -6.13
CA CYS A 30 8.75 -20.25 -6.17
C CYS A 30 7.39 -19.86 -6.79
N ARG A 31 6.86 -18.68 -6.41
CA ARG A 31 5.73 -18.05 -7.09
C ARG A 31 6.15 -16.66 -7.56
N ILE A 32 6.44 -16.53 -8.86
CA ILE A 32 6.78 -15.24 -9.45
C ILE A 32 5.48 -14.49 -9.75
N ILE A 33 5.28 -13.35 -9.09
CA ILE A 33 4.16 -12.44 -9.36
C ILE A 33 4.75 -11.20 -10.02
N HIS A 34 4.61 -11.10 -11.33
CA HIS A 34 4.94 -9.88 -12.05
C HIS A 34 3.77 -8.91 -11.91
N SER A 35 3.92 -7.89 -11.06
CA SER A 35 3.01 -6.74 -11.09
C SER A 35 3.52 -5.84 -12.21
N PRO A 36 2.85 -5.76 -13.37
CA PRO A 36 3.27 -4.79 -14.37
C PRO A 36 3.30 -3.42 -13.69
N VAL A 37 4.44 -2.74 -13.75
CA VAL A 37 4.46 -1.28 -13.59
C VAL A 37 3.43 -0.80 -14.59
N ARG A 38 2.26 -0.40 -14.10
CA ARG A 38 1.19 0.05 -14.96
C ARG A 38 1.79 1.23 -15.71
N THR A 39 2.07 1.06 -17.01
CA THR A 39 1.83 2.14 -17.95
C THR A 39 0.48 2.71 -17.55
N PRO A 40 0.34 4.02 -17.30
CA PRO A 40 -0.92 4.59 -16.86
C PRO A 40 -1.93 4.44 -18.00
N THR A 41 -2.52 3.26 -18.12
CA THR A 41 -3.74 3.04 -18.87
C THR A 41 -4.75 3.85 -18.09
N GLN A 42 -5.28 4.89 -18.70
CA GLN A 42 -6.47 5.57 -18.20
C GLN A 42 -7.58 4.53 -18.17
N VAL A 43 -7.67 3.78 -17.08
CA VAL A 43 -8.75 2.84 -16.84
C VAL A 43 -9.99 3.70 -16.65
N PRO A 44 -11.06 3.51 -17.44
CA PRO A 44 -12.30 4.25 -17.25
C PRO A 44 -12.75 4.14 -15.80
N LEU A 45 -13.19 5.26 -15.21
CA LEU A 45 -13.60 5.34 -13.79
C LEU A 45 -14.65 4.28 -13.44
N GLU A 46 -15.50 3.92 -14.39
CA GLU A 46 -16.58 2.93 -14.27
C GLU A 46 -16.06 1.50 -14.07
N LYS A 47 -14.79 1.22 -14.42
CA LYS A 47 -14.14 -0.08 -14.22
C LYS A 47 -13.34 -0.17 -12.92
N LEU A 48 -13.26 0.93 -12.15
CA LEU A 48 -12.58 0.93 -10.86
C LEU A 48 -13.55 0.52 -9.76
N HIS A 49 -13.17 -0.49 -8.98
CA HIS A 49 -13.88 -0.79 -7.74
C HIS A 49 -13.46 0.22 -6.67
N ILE A 50 -14.45 0.90 -6.08
CA ILE A 50 -14.23 1.76 -4.93
C ILE A 50 -14.03 0.88 -3.70
N ASP A 51 -12.83 0.91 -3.14
CA ASP A 51 -12.56 0.26 -1.85
C ASP A 51 -12.96 1.20 -0.71
N THR A 52 -13.99 0.81 0.03
CA THR A 52 -14.49 1.57 1.19
C THR A 52 -13.90 1.10 2.52
N ARG A 53 -13.01 0.09 2.55
CA ARG A 53 -12.46 -0.45 3.80
C ARG A 53 -11.69 0.57 4.62
N LEU A 54 -11.13 1.59 3.98
CA LEU A 54 -10.46 2.68 4.69
C LEU A 54 -11.44 3.44 5.60
N TRP A 55 -12.73 3.48 5.25
CA TRP A 55 -13.78 4.10 6.07
C TRP A 55 -14.09 3.34 7.35
N ASP A 56 -13.80 2.04 7.43
CA ASP A 56 -13.96 1.26 8.67
C ASP A 56 -13.08 1.83 9.79
N PHE A 57 -12.03 2.56 9.44
CA PHE A 57 -11.09 3.19 10.38
C PHE A 57 -11.34 4.69 10.58
N LYS A 58 -12.44 5.25 10.05
CA LYS A 58 -12.69 6.70 10.06
C LYS A 58 -12.49 7.34 11.43
N ASP A 59 -12.98 6.70 12.49
CA ASP A 59 -12.95 7.25 13.85
C ASP A 59 -11.52 7.34 14.40
N ARG A 60 -10.61 6.50 13.89
CA ARG A 60 -9.18 6.51 14.26
C ARG A 60 -8.35 7.36 13.30
N LEU A 61 -8.70 7.35 12.02
CA LEU A 61 -7.92 7.94 10.94
C LEU A 61 -8.18 9.44 10.81
N LEU A 62 -9.45 9.86 10.79
CA LEU A 62 -9.82 11.27 10.61
C LEU A 62 -9.19 12.19 11.67
N PRO A 63 -9.25 11.90 12.99
CA PRO A 63 -8.65 12.79 13.98
C PRO A 63 -7.13 12.95 13.81
N ARG A 64 -6.44 11.89 13.39
CA ARG A 64 -4.99 11.89 13.18
C ARG A 64 -4.60 12.69 11.93
N VAL A 65 -5.33 12.46 10.83
CA VAL A 65 -5.13 13.22 9.58
C VAL A 65 -5.41 14.69 9.82
N THR A 66 -6.52 15.04 10.45
CA THR A 66 -6.86 16.42 10.80
C THR A 66 -5.80 17.05 11.69
N LYS A 67 -5.27 16.32 12.69
CA LYS A 67 -4.19 16.81 13.56
C LYS A 67 -2.93 17.14 12.76
N VAL A 68 -2.51 16.25 11.85
CA VAL A 68 -1.32 16.47 11.01
C VAL A 68 -1.54 17.67 10.11
N LEU A 69 -2.67 17.72 9.38
CA LEU A 69 -2.99 18.82 8.47
C LEU A 69 -3.02 20.19 9.18
N ARG A 70 -3.56 20.26 10.40
CA ARG A 70 -3.48 21.47 11.24
C ARG A 70 -2.04 21.81 11.62
N SER A 71 -1.22 20.82 12.00
CA SER A 71 0.18 21.04 12.42
C SER A 71 1.06 21.59 11.30
N ILE A 72 0.73 21.28 10.04
CA ILE A 72 1.45 21.77 8.86
C ILE A 72 0.77 22.99 8.21
N GLY A 73 -0.24 23.58 8.88
CA GLY A 73 -0.94 24.77 8.41
C GLY A 73 -1.81 24.57 7.17
N LEU A 74 -2.12 23.33 6.80
CA LEU A 74 -2.99 23.00 5.65
C LEU A 74 -4.48 22.99 6.02
N LEU A 75 -4.81 23.05 7.31
CA LEU A 75 -6.19 23.25 7.79
C LEU A 75 -6.21 24.43 8.76
N SER A 76 -7.05 25.42 8.45
CA SER A 76 -7.38 26.52 9.38
C SER A 76 -8.07 25.97 10.64
N SER A 77 -7.90 26.65 11.77
CA SER A 77 -8.47 26.26 13.06
C SER A 77 -9.98 26.51 13.19
N GLU A 78 -10.67 26.94 12.13
CA GLU A 78 -12.09 27.31 12.20
C GLU A 78 -12.98 26.06 12.13
N GLY A 79 -13.83 25.90 13.15
CA GLY A 79 -14.79 24.79 13.25
C GLY A 79 -14.79 24.05 14.60
N GLN A 80 -14.56 24.76 15.72
CA GLN A 80 -15.03 24.33 17.04
C GLN A 80 -16.04 25.38 17.53
N SER A 81 -17.31 25.19 17.16
CA SER A 81 -18.47 25.73 17.87
C SER A 81 -19.28 24.56 18.39
#